data_AF-A0A8I1KH64-F1
#
_entry.id   AF-A0A8I1KH64-F1
#
_cell.length_a   1.000
_cell.length_b   1.000
_cell.length_c   1.000
_cell.angle_alpha   90.00
_cell.angle_beta   90.00
_cell.angle_gamma   90.00
#
_symmetry.space_group_name_H-M   'P 1'
#
loop_
_entity.id
_entity.type
_entity.pdbx_description
1 polymer ?
#
loop_
_entity_poly.entity_id
_entity_poly.type
_entity_poly.pdbx_seq_one_letter_code
_entity_poly.pdbx_strand_id
1 'polypeptide(L)' 'MLNRITVQLPVEGLLFWKLTGREAMSESFALTLTVLGTDARIDRSKLLGQPVTVTIPTQSLLTSRYVNG' A
#
# COMPACT_ATOMS: atom_id res chain seq x y z
N MET A 1 -9.08 -5.08 -16.04
CA MET A 1 -7.86 -5.59 -15.37
C MET A 1 -8.14 -5.62 -13.87
N LEU A 2 -8.72 -6.72 -13.35
CA LEU A 2 -9.32 -6.78 -12.00
C LEU A 2 -8.40 -7.34 -10.89
N ASN A 3 -7.18 -7.77 -11.24
CA ASN A 3 -6.25 -8.45 -10.32
C ASN A 3 -4.97 -7.64 -10.09
N ARG A 4 -5.09 -6.37 -9.68
CA ARG A 4 -3.92 -5.54 -9.33
C ARG A 4 -4.07 -4.98 -7.91
N ILE A 5 -2.99 -5.07 -7.13
CA ILE A 5 -2.90 -4.38 -5.83
C ILE A 5 -2.83 -2.88 -6.07
N THR A 6 -3.67 -2.12 -5.38
CA THR A 6 -3.68 -0.65 -5.42
C THR A 6 -3.36 -0.07 -4.06
N VAL A 7 -2.88 1.17 -4.04
CA VAL A 7 -2.50 1.87 -2.81
C VAL A 7 -3.08 3.29 -2.86
N GLN A 8 -3.69 3.70 -1.75
CA GLN A 8 -4.09 5.08 -1.52
C GLN A 8 -3.00 5.76 -0.68
N LEU A 9 -2.34 6.76 -1.28
CA LEU A 9 -1.24 7.50 -0.68
C LEU A 9 -1.65 8.97 -0.53
N PRO A 10 -1.09 9.71 0.45
CA PRO A 10 -1.40 11.13 0.66
C PRO A 10 -0.82 12.04 -0.45
N VAL A 11 -0.01 11.48 -1.34
CA VAL A 11 0.60 12.16 -2.48
C VAL A 11 0.36 11.35 -3.76
N GLU A 12 0.23 12.06 -4.87
CA GLU A 12 0.11 11.46 -6.19
C GLU A 12 1.50 11.11 -6.77
N GLY A 13 1.51 10.38 -7.89
CA GLY A 13 2.74 10.05 -8.63
C GLY A 13 3.53 8.86 -8.07
N LEU A 14 2.95 8.09 -7.15
CA LEU A 14 3.52 6.85 -6.63
C LEU A 14 2.70 5.64 -7.07
N LEU A 15 3.39 4.62 -7.59
CA LEU A 15 2.81 3.38 -8.08
C LEU A 15 3.25 2.21 -7.20
N PHE A 16 2.33 1.27 -6.95
CA PHE A 16 2.66 0.03 -6.26
C PHE A 16 3.72 -0.79 -7.01
N TRP A 17 4.74 -1.28 -6.29
CA TRP A 17 5.68 -2.28 -6.78
C TRP A 17 5.70 -3.57 -5.96
N LYS A 18 5.84 -3.47 -4.64
CA LYS A 18 6.00 -4.64 -3.77
C LYS A 18 5.43 -4.40 -2.38
N LEU A 19 4.85 -5.43 -1.77
CA LEU A 19 4.50 -5.48 -0.35
C LEU A 19 5.13 -6.72 0.26
N THR A 20 5.83 -6.56 1.38
CA THR A 20 6.41 -7.66 2.16
C THR A 20 6.30 -7.36 3.64
N GLY A 21 6.30 -8.38 4.50
CA GLY A 21 6.36 -8.16 5.93
C GLY A 21 5.90 -9.36 6.73
N ARG A 22 5.58 -9.12 8.00
CA ARG A 22 5.14 -10.14 8.96
C ARG A 22 3.89 -9.69 9.70
N GLU A 23 2.99 -10.64 9.89
CA GLU A 23 1.82 -10.56 10.76
C GLU A 23 1.85 -11.78 11.68
N ALA A 24 1.55 -11.60 12.97
CA ALA A 24 1.45 -12.67 13.95
C ALA A 24 0.35 -12.33 14.97
N MET A 25 -0.25 -13.36 15.57
CA MET A 25 -1.37 -13.16 16.48
C MET A 25 -0.90 -12.41 17.73
N SER A 26 -1.66 -11.37 18.11
CA SER A 26 -1.37 -10.51 19.27
C SER A 26 -0.04 -9.75 19.19
N GLU A 27 0.53 -9.60 17.99
CA GLU A 27 1.70 -8.76 17.73
C GLU A 27 1.33 -7.66 16.73
N SER A 28 2.00 -6.50 16.83
CA SER A 28 1.90 -5.47 15.79
C SER A 28 2.46 -6.01 14.47
N PHE A 29 1.75 -5.76 13.38
CA PHE A 29 2.27 -6.08 12.05
C PHE A 29 3.39 -5.11 11.65
N ALA A 30 4.32 -5.61 10.85
CA ALA A 30 5.36 -4.80 10.23
C ALA A 30 5.38 -5.07 8.74
N LEU A 31 4.96 -4.08 7.96
CA LEU A 31 4.85 -4.18 6.50
C LEU A 31 5.74 -3.14 5.83
N THR A 32 6.52 -3.59 4.85
CA THR A 32 7.32 -2.76 3.97
C THR A 32 6.61 -2.64 2.63
N LEU A 33 6.12 -1.43 2.34
CA LEU A 33 5.55 -1.08 1.05
C LEU A 33 6.63 -0.42 0.20
N THR A 34 6.95 -1.02 -0.95
CA THR A 34 7.83 -0.43 -1.95
C THR A 34 7.01 0.12 -3.11
N VAL A 35 7.25 1.39 -3.43
CA VAL A 35 6.56 2.15 -4.47
C VAL A 35 7.56 2.71 -5.49
N LEU A 36 7.08 2.98 -6.69
CA LEU A 36 7.84 3.59 -7.77
C LEU A 36 7.29 5.00 -8.03
N GLY A 37 8.18 5.99 -8.08
CA GLY A 37 7.82 7.35 -8.45
C GLY A 37 7.75 7.52 -9.96
N THR A 38 6.72 8.22 -10.44
CA THR A 38 6.64 8.69 -11.83
C THR A 38 7.32 10.05 -12.01
N ASP A 39 7.46 10.83 -10.93
CA ASP A 39 8.17 12.11 -10.88
C ASP A 39 9.26 12.07 -9.80
N ALA A 40 10.42 12.66 -10.08
CA ALA A 40 11.53 12.78 -9.13
C ALA A 40 11.28 13.82 -8.03
N ARG A 41 10.32 14.72 -8.21
CA ARG A 41 10.07 15.88 -7.33
C ARG A 41 9.01 15.64 -6.24
N ILE A 42 8.65 14.40 -5.97
CA ILE A 42 7.63 14.06 -4.97
C ILE A 42 8.05 14.55 -3.59
N ASP A 43 7.14 15.24 -2.90
CA ASP A 43 7.34 15.70 -1.52
C ASP A 43 7.22 14.51 -0.55
N ARG A 44 8.36 13.88 -0.29
CA ARG A 44 8.47 12.70 0.58
C ARG A 44 8.14 13.01 2.04
N SER A 45 8.22 14.27 2.45
CA SER A 45 7.92 14.67 3.83
C SER A 45 6.45 14.43 4.20
N LYS A 46 5.56 14.50 3.20
CA LYS A 46 4.13 14.25 3.35
C LYS A 46 3.76 12.77 3.49
N LEU A 47 4.71 11.86 3.33
CA LEU A 47 4.46 10.42 3.50
C LEU A 47 4.61 9.98 4.95
N LEU A 48 5.53 10.58 5.70
CA LEU A 48 5.86 10.14 7.05
C LEU A 48 4.70 10.46 8.02
N GLY A 49 4.28 9.45 8.78
CA GLY A 49 3.21 9.59 9.77
C GLY A 49 1.80 9.70 9.18
N GLN A 50 1.65 9.58 7.86
CA GLN A 50 0.35 9.52 7.22
C GLN A 50 -0.09 8.06 7.05
N PRO A 51 -1.37 7.74 7.29
CA PRO A 51 -1.90 6.41 7.08
C PRO A 51 -1.94 6.08 5.59
N VAL A 52 -1.72 4.81 5.27
CA VAL A 52 -1.77 4.28 3.90
C VAL A 52 -2.74 3.09 3.85
N THR A 53 -3.55 3.04 2.81
CA THR A 53 -4.44 1.90 2.56
C THR A 53 -3.97 1.13 1.34
N VAL A 54 -3.69 -0.15 1.52
CA VAL A 54 -3.41 -1.10 0.45
C VAL A 54 -4.65 -1.96 0.20
N THR A 55 -5.10 -2.01 -1.04
CA THR A 55 -6.21 -2.85 -1.48
C THR A 55 -5.68 -4.04 -2.25
N ILE A 56 -5.90 -5.23 -1.70
CA ILE A 56 -5.44 -6.50 -2.25
C ILE A 56 -6.66 -7.25 -2.83
N PRO A 57 -6.70 -7.52 -4.15
CA PRO A 57 -7.79 -8.27 -4.75
C PRO A 57 -7.78 -9.71 -4.22
N THR A 58 -8.97 -10.27 -4.00
CA THR A 58 -9.14 -11.67 -3.60
C THR A 58 -9.71 -12.48 -4.76
N GLN A 59 -9.90 -13.78 -4.58
CA GLN A 59 -10.53 -14.64 -5.57
C GLN A 59 -12.00 -14.27 -5.85
N SER A 60 -12.66 -13.60 -4.90
CA SER A 60 -14.01 -13.08 -5.10
C SER A 60 -13.93 -11.67 -5.69
N LEU A 61 -14.53 -11.50 -6.87
CA LEU A 61 -14.56 -10.24 -7.62
C LEU A 61 -15.28 -9.10 -6.88
N LEU A 62 -16.09 -9.42 -5.86
CA LEU A 62 -16.87 -8.47 -5.09
C LEU A 62 -16.21 -8.10 -3.76
N THR A 63 -15.11 -8.75 -3.38
CA THR A 63 -14.49 -8.55 -2.07
C THR A 63 -12.99 -8.32 -2.19
N SER A 64 -12.51 -7.25 -1.57
CA SER A 64 -11.08 -6.93 -1.46
C SER A 64 -10.64 -7.05 -0.01
N ARG A 65 -9.38 -7.43 0.20
CA ARG A 65 -8.71 -7.32 1.50
C ARG A 65 -8.07 -5.95 1.58
N TYR A 66 -8.34 -5.24 2.67
CA TYR A 66 -7.69 -3.97 2.96
C TYR A 66 -6.64 -4.17 4.03
N VAL A 67 -5.50 -3.51 3.85
CA VAL A 67 -4.47 -3.35 4.87
C VAL A 67 -4.29 -1.87 5.09
N ASN A 68 -4.51 -1.42 6.32
CA ASN A 68 -4.45 -0.02 6.70
C ASN A 68 -3.52 0.13 7.91
N GLY A 69 -2.66 1.15 7.87
CA GLY A 69 -1.72 1.49 8.93
C GLY A 69 -0.77 2.60 8.54
#